data_AF-A0A8H4AIH0-F1
#
_entry.id   AF-A0A8H4AIH0-F1
#
_cell.length_a   1.000
_cell.length_b   1.000
_cell.length_c   1.000
_cell.angle_alpha   90.00
_cell.angle_beta   90.00
_cell.angle_gamma   90.00
#
_symmetry.space_group_name_H-M   'P 1'
#
loop_
_entity.id
_entity.type
_entity.pdbx_description
1 polymer ?
#
loop_
_entity_poly.entity_id
_entity_poly.type
_entity_poly.pdbx_seq_one_letter_code
_entity_poly.pdbx_strand_id
1 'polypeptide(L)'
;MLVKELIGNTSINKISYYEFENFIKISDIGFCYIFRAEWKNCRISVALKSLKFNQFSDSIMINEIQILRSIGYHPHINTFYGVTEGPDNEIMIVLQYANNGNLREYLKNNFSSLQWEDKIRMAKEITQGVLYLHNKNIVHRDLHT
;
A
#
# COMPACT_ATOMS: atom_id res chain seq x y z
N MET A 1 -9.54 -2.00 19.11
CA MET A 1 -11.02 -1.81 19.23
C MET A 1 -11.50 -0.69 18.33
N LEU A 2 -10.74 0.41 18.23
CA LEU A 2 -11.08 1.59 17.43
C LEU A 2 -11.06 1.36 15.91
N VAL A 3 -10.09 0.57 15.41
CA VAL A 3 -9.96 0.28 13.96
C VAL A 3 -11.20 -0.45 13.42
N LYS A 4 -11.69 -1.46 14.14
CA LYS A 4 -12.89 -2.24 13.77
C LYS A 4 -14.16 -1.39 13.79
N GLU A 5 -14.28 -0.47 14.74
CA GLU A 5 -15.39 0.48 14.83
C GLU A 5 -15.39 1.46 13.64
N LEU A 6 -14.24 2.03 13.28
CA LEU A 6 -14.10 2.86 12.07
C LEU A 6 -14.51 2.08 10.81
N ILE A 7 -14.04 0.84 10.69
CA ILE A 7 -14.37 -0.04 9.57
C ILE A 7 -15.86 -0.43 9.57
N GLY A 8 -16.52 -0.48 10.72
CA GLY A 8 -17.96 -0.69 10.85
C GLY A 8 -18.79 0.53 10.45
N ASN A 9 -18.33 1.73 10.79
CA ASN A 9 -19.04 2.99 10.60
C ASN A 9 -18.79 3.65 9.24
N THR A 10 -18.02 3.02 8.35
CA THR A 10 -17.63 3.62 7.08
C THR A 10 -17.77 2.63 5.92
N SER A 11 -18.02 3.14 4.70
CA SER A 11 -18.06 2.37 3.46
C SER A 11 -16.66 1.93 2.98
N ILE A 12 -15.86 1.34 3.87
CA ILE A 12 -14.59 0.71 3.50
C ILE A 12 -14.88 -0.69 2.97
N ASN A 13 -14.29 -1.03 1.84
CA ASN A 13 -14.38 -2.37 1.28
C ASN A 13 -13.68 -3.38 2.22
N LYS A 14 -14.43 -4.35 2.73
CA LYS A 14 -13.91 -5.45 3.56
C LYS A 14 -13.78 -6.68 2.67
N ILE A 15 -12.57 -7.14 2.47
CA ILE A 15 -12.26 -8.31 1.65
C ILE A 15 -12.06 -9.49 2.60
N SER A 16 -12.61 -10.66 2.24
CA SER A 16 -12.41 -11.86 3.05
C SER A 16 -10.95 -12.30 2.98
N TYR A 17 -10.30 -12.53 4.13
CA TYR A 17 -8.92 -12.99 4.17
C TYR A 17 -8.73 -14.30 3.40
N TYR A 18 -9.76 -15.16 3.40
CA TYR A 18 -9.77 -16.42 2.69
C TYR A 18 -9.86 -16.26 1.17
N GLU A 19 -9.95 -15.04 0.61
CA GLU A 19 -9.80 -14.79 -0.83
C GLU A 19 -8.35 -14.70 -1.28
N PHE A 20 -7.40 -14.62 -0.33
CA PHE A 20 -5.98 -14.53 -0.61
C PHE A 20 -5.29 -15.89 -0.43
N GLU A 21 -4.29 -16.15 -1.27
CA GLU A 21 -3.44 -17.35 -1.20
C GLU A 21 -1.98 -17.03 -1.55
N ASN A 22 -1.10 -18.03 -1.46
CA ASN A 22 0.32 -17.92 -1.85
C ASN A 22 1.05 -16.76 -1.15
N PHE A 23 0.90 -16.68 0.17
CA PHE A 23 1.49 -15.63 1.00
C PHE A 23 3.02 -15.71 1.02
N ILE A 24 3.68 -14.60 0.68
CA ILE A 24 5.14 -14.45 0.74
C ILE A 24 5.44 -13.21 1.58
N LYS A 25 6.21 -13.38 2.66
CA LYS A 25 6.65 -12.25 3.48
C LYS A 25 7.70 -11.43 2.71
N ILE A 26 7.39 -10.18 2.40
CA ILE A 26 8.22 -9.27 1.61
C ILE A 26 9.08 -8.39 2.52
N SER A 27 8.52 -7.95 3.65
CA SER A 27 9.23 -7.04 4.55
C SER A 27 8.85 -7.27 6.01
N ASP A 28 9.86 -7.08 6.86
CA ASP A 28 9.78 -7.07 8.32
C ASP A 28 10.69 -5.96 8.85
N ILE A 29 10.30 -4.72 8.62
CA ILE A 29 11.12 -3.56 8.95
C ILE A 29 10.32 -2.62 9.84
N GLY A 30 10.94 -2.18 10.94
CA GLY A 30 10.32 -1.27 11.90
C GLY A 30 9.04 -1.86 12.51
N PHE A 31 7.95 -1.11 12.43
CA PHE A 31 6.65 -1.40 13.05
C PHE A 31 5.65 -2.08 12.10
N CYS A 32 6.09 -2.68 10.99
CA CYS A 32 5.17 -3.18 9.95
C CYS A 32 5.62 -4.53 9.37
N TYR A 33 4.64 -5.36 9.00
CA TYR A 33 4.81 -6.53 8.14
C TYR A 33 4.14 -6.29 6.80
N ILE A 34 4.80 -6.72 5.71
CA ILE A 34 4.22 -6.70 4.37
C ILE A 34 4.29 -8.11 3.79
N PHE A 35 3.14 -8.62 3.36
CA PHE A 35 3.02 -9.87 2.61
C PHE A 35 2.58 -9.58 1.18
N ARG A 36 3.14 -10.30 0.21
CA ARG A 36 2.53 -10.49 -1.11
C ARG A 36 1.55 -11.65 -1.00
N ALA A 37 0.39 -11.52 -1.61
CA ALA A 37 -0.55 -12.63 -1.78
C ALA A 37 -1.23 -12.54 -3.16
N GLU A 38 -1.83 -13.64 -3.60
CA GLU A 38 -2.65 -13.70 -4.82
C GLU A 38 -4.13 -13.62 -4.46
N TRP A 39 -4.86 -12.73 -5.10
CA TRP A 39 -6.31 -12.59 -4.90
C TRP A 39 -7.06 -13.47 -5.89
N LYS A 40 -7.61 -14.59 -5.38
CA LYS A 40 -8.16 -15.71 -6.18
C LYS A 40 -9.10 -15.28 -7.31
N ASN A 41 -10.10 -14.48 -6.96
CA ASN A 41 -11.16 -14.10 -7.91
C ASN A 41 -10.70 -13.02 -8.90
N CYS A 42 -9.74 -12.18 -8.51
CA CYS A 42 -9.26 -11.07 -9.33
C CYS A 42 -8.04 -11.44 -10.18
N ARG A 43 -7.35 -12.55 -9.88
CA ARG A 43 -6.12 -13.00 -10.56
C ARG A 43 -5.02 -11.93 -10.59
N ILE A 44 -4.94 -11.15 -9.51
CA ILE A 44 -3.91 -10.13 -9.31
C ILE A 44 -3.10 -10.44 -8.05
N SER A 45 -1.85 -9.97 -8.01
CA SER A 45 -1.07 -9.93 -6.78
C SER A 45 -1.40 -8.66 -5.98
N VAL A 46 -1.51 -8.81 -4.66
CA VAL A 46 -1.75 -7.71 -3.71
C VAL A 46 -0.66 -7.67 -2.65
N ALA A 47 -0.45 -6.50 -2.07
CA ALA A 47 0.35 -6.30 -0.88
C ALA A 47 -0.58 -6.16 0.33
N LEU A 48 -0.40 -7.02 1.33
CA LEU A 48 -1.09 -6.98 2.62
C LEU A 48 -0.16 -6.33 3.63
N LYS A 49 -0.48 -5.11 4.04
CA LYS A 49 0.29 -4.33 5.00
C LYS A 49 -0.38 -4.41 6.36
N SER A 50 0.38 -4.82 7.38
CA SER A 50 -0.08 -4.84 8.77
C SER A 50 0.88 -4.09 9.69
N LEU A 51 0.37 -3.51 10.77
CA LEU A 51 1.17 -2.88 11.81
C LEU A 51 1.42 -3.85 12.97
N LYS A 52 2.66 -3.89 13.45
CA LYS A 52 3.02 -4.58 14.69
C LYS A 52 2.30 -3.91 15.85
N PHE A 53 1.53 -4.69 16.60
CA PHE A 53 0.75 -4.17 17.73
C PHE A 53 1.63 -3.41 18.72
N ASN A 54 1.25 -2.16 18.98
CA ASN A 54 1.78 -1.32 20.04
C ASN A 54 0.70 -0.31 20.49
N GLN A 55 0.96 0.49 21.52
CA GLN A 55 -0.05 1.42 22.06
C GLN A 55 -0.58 2.47 21.07
N PHE A 56 0.09 2.71 19.94
CA PHE A 56 -0.28 3.70 18.93
C PHE A 56 -0.75 3.10 17.60
N SER A 57 -0.65 1.77 17.42
CA SER A 57 -0.86 1.11 16.12
C SER A 57 -2.26 1.37 15.55
N ASP A 58 -3.30 1.38 16.40
CA ASP A 58 -4.67 1.65 15.99
C ASP A 58 -4.82 3.05 15.36
N SER A 59 -4.26 4.08 16.00
CA SER A 59 -4.35 5.47 15.50
C SER A 59 -3.62 5.68 14.17
N ILE A 60 -2.42 5.09 14.03
CA ILE A 60 -1.62 5.16 12.82
C ILE A 60 -2.35 4.47 11.66
N MET A 61 -2.89 3.27 11.92
CA MET A 61 -3.64 2.52 10.92
C MET A 61 -4.93 3.24 10.50
N ILE A 62 -5.68 3.80 11.44
CA ILE A 62 -6.89 4.58 11.15
C ILE A 62 -6.56 5.76 10.24
N ASN A 63 -5.53 6.53 10.59
CA ASN A 63 -5.12 7.69 9.80
C ASN A 63 -4.66 7.28 8.39
N GLU A 64 -3.86 6.21 8.28
CA GLU A 64 -3.42 5.68 6.98
C GLU A 64 -4.60 5.24 6.10
N ILE A 65 -5.55 4.49 6.66
CA ILE A 65 -6.77 4.06 5.95
C ILE A 65 -7.61 5.25 5.50
N GLN A 66 -7.78 6.26 6.35
CA GLN A 66 -8.53 7.49 5.99
C GLN A 66 -7.89 8.23 4.83
N ILE A 67 -6.56 8.39 4.86
CA ILE A 67 -5.80 9.03 3.77
C ILE A 67 -5.95 8.21 2.48
N LEU A 68 -5.65 6.91 2.51
CA LEU A 68 -5.74 6.02 1.34
C LEU A 68 -7.13 6.04 0.70
N ARG A 69 -8.19 6.04 1.52
CA ARG A 69 -9.56 6.15 1.03
C ARG A 69 -9.84 7.48 0.32
N SER A 70 -9.31 8.59 0.84
CA SER A 70 -9.50 9.92 0.24
C SER A 70 -8.77 10.09 -1.11
N ILE A 71 -7.69 9.34 -1.32
CA ILE A 71 -6.89 9.39 -2.54
C ILE A 71 -7.66 8.79 -3.73
N GLY A 72 -8.43 7.72 -3.55
CA GLY A 72 -9.10 7.06 -4.67
C GLY A 72 -8.10 6.50 -5.71
N TYR A 73 -8.51 6.37 -6.97
CA TYR A 73 -7.66 5.82 -8.03
C TYR A 73 -6.82 6.89 -8.75
N HIS A 74 -5.53 6.60 -8.92
CA HIS A 74 -4.61 7.32 -9.81
C HIS A 74 -3.55 6.35 -10.32
N PRO A 75 -3.17 6.36 -11.62
CA PRO A 75 -2.26 5.36 -12.20
C PRO A 75 -0.85 5.35 -11.62
N HIS A 76 -0.40 6.45 -11.01
CA HIS A 76 0.94 6.59 -10.40
C HIS A 76 0.91 6.59 -8.86
N ILE A 77 -0.15 6.05 -8.26
CA ILE A 77 -0.26 5.82 -6.82
C ILE A 77 -0.79 4.40 -6.61
N ASN A 78 -0.18 3.64 -5.70
CA ASN A 78 -0.63 2.28 -5.42
C ASN A 78 -2.12 2.27 -5.03
N THR A 79 -2.89 1.46 -5.75
CA THR A 79 -4.34 1.38 -5.52
C THR A 79 -4.64 0.79 -4.15
N PHE A 80 -5.52 1.44 -3.39
CA PHE A 80 -6.10 0.90 -2.16
C PHE A 80 -7.36 0.11 -2.49
N TYR A 81 -7.34 -1.20 -2.22
CA TYR A 81 -8.47 -2.09 -2.51
C TYR A 81 -9.44 -2.23 -1.33
N GLY A 82 -8.95 -2.04 -0.11
CA GLY A 82 -9.75 -2.20 1.10
C GLY A 82 -8.94 -2.74 2.27
N VAL A 83 -9.64 -3.34 3.21
CA VAL A 83 -9.04 -3.98 4.39
C VAL A 83 -9.46 -5.44 4.47
N THR A 84 -8.63 -6.24 5.13
CA THR A 84 -8.95 -7.63 5.47
C THR A 84 -8.65 -7.89 6.93
N GLU A 85 -9.33 -8.87 7.52
CA GLU A 85 -9.10 -9.32 8.88
C GLU A 85 -8.51 -10.73 8.86
N GLY A 86 -7.27 -10.87 9.32
CA GLY A 86 -6.56 -12.14 9.39
C GLY A 86 -7.07 -13.05 10.51
N PRO A 87 -6.57 -14.29 10.59
CA PRO A 87 -7.04 -15.32 11.54
C PRO A 87 -6.94 -14.89 13.01
N ASP A 88 -5.92 -14.10 13.35
CA ASP A 88 -5.66 -13.62 14.70
C ASP A 88 -6.32 -12.26 15.00
N ASN A 89 -7.41 -11.92 14.28
CA ASN A 89 -8.08 -10.61 14.32
C ASN A 89 -7.17 -9.43 13.91
N GLU A 90 -6.09 -9.71 13.18
CA GLU A 90 -5.16 -8.72 12.66
C GLU A 90 -5.79 -7.98 11.48
N ILE A 91 -5.91 -6.66 11.56
CA ILE A 91 -6.40 -5.85 10.44
C ILE A 91 -5.24 -5.53 9.51
N MET A 92 -5.41 -5.83 8.22
CA MET A 92 -4.43 -5.56 7.18
C MET A 92 -5.02 -4.66 6.09
N ILE A 93 -4.20 -3.74 5.58
CA ILE A 93 -4.52 -2.89 4.44
C ILE A 93 -4.17 -3.66 3.16
N VAL A 94 -5.11 -3.74 2.22
CA VAL A 94 -4.94 -4.41 0.93
C VAL A 94 -4.60 -3.38 -0.14
N LEU A 95 -3.39 -3.46 -0.68
CA LEU A 95 -2.85 -2.53 -1.67
C LEU A 95 -2.45 -3.25 -2.96
N GLN A 96 -2.33 -2.49 -4.05
CA GLN A 96 -1.64 -2.94 -5.26
C GLN A 96 -0.23 -3.42 -4.94
N TYR A 97 0.14 -4.60 -5.46
CA TYR A 97 1.51 -5.09 -5.40
C TYR A 97 2.34 -4.50 -6.54
N ALA A 98 3.44 -3.81 -6.20
CA ALA A 98 4.43 -3.33 -7.16
C ALA A 98 5.45 -4.45 -7.44
N ASN A 99 5.47 -4.97 -8.65
CA ASN A 99 6.13 -6.23 -9.02
C ASN A 99 7.66 -6.19 -9.11
N ASN A 100 8.31 -5.06 -8.87
CA ASN A 100 9.77 -4.92 -8.94
C ASN A 100 10.40 -4.31 -7.67
N GLY A 101 9.69 -4.38 -6.54
CA GLY A 101 10.15 -3.82 -5.26
C GLY A 101 10.07 -2.30 -5.23
N ASN A 102 10.82 -1.68 -4.31
CA ASN A 102 10.89 -0.22 -4.19
C ASN A 102 11.87 0.39 -5.20
N LEU A 103 11.74 1.70 -5.42
CA LEU A 103 12.52 2.41 -6.42
C LEU A 103 14.01 2.40 -6.10
N ARG A 104 14.43 2.49 -4.83
CA ARG A 104 15.84 2.41 -4.43
C ARG A 104 16.49 1.10 -4.87
N GLU A 105 15.90 -0.05 -4.53
CA GLU A 105 16.45 -1.35 -4.92
C GLU A 105 16.37 -1.56 -6.44
N TYR A 106 15.29 -1.10 -7.08
CA TYR A 106 15.18 -1.15 -8.53
C TYR A 106 16.29 -0.38 -9.23
N LEU A 107 16.54 0.87 -8.81
CA LEU A 107 17.61 1.69 -9.36
C LEU A 107 18.97 1.08 -9.07
N LYS A 108 19.22 0.61 -7.84
CA LYS A 108 20.48 -0.05 -7.47
C LYS A 108 20.83 -1.21 -8.40
N ASN A 109 19.85 -2.01 -8.79
CA ASN A 109 20.07 -3.20 -9.61
C ASN A 109 20.07 -2.91 -11.13
N ASN A 110 19.44 -1.82 -11.59
CA ASN A 110 19.18 -1.58 -13.00
C ASN A 110 19.74 -0.25 -13.53
N PHE A 111 20.44 0.56 -12.71
CA PHE A 111 20.83 1.92 -13.11
C PHE A 111 21.62 1.99 -14.43
N SER A 112 22.47 0.99 -14.67
CA SER A 112 23.33 0.91 -15.86
C SER A 112 22.59 0.45 -17.13
N SER A 113 21.45 -0.24 -17.00
CA SER A 113 20.63 -0.67 -18.16
C SER A 113 19.59 0.38 -18.55
N LEU A 114 19.21 1.26 -17.62
CA LEU A 114 18.22 2.31 -17.85
C LEU A 114 18.74 3.43 -18.75
N GLN A 115 18.00 3.71 -19.83
CA GLN A 115 18.27 4.86 -20.69
C GLN A 115 17.77 6.15 -20.03
N TRP A 116 18.18 7.30 -20.56
CA TRP A 116 17.74 8.60 -20.05
C TRP A 116 16.22 8.77 -20.15
N GLU A 117 15.62 8.25 -21.21
CA GLU A 117 14.19 8.28 -21.45
C GLU A 117 13.43 7.53 -20.35
N ASP A 118 13.96 6.39 -19.86
CA ASP A 118 13.35 5.65 -18.76
C ASP A 118 13.40 6.44 -17.45
N LYS A 119 14.53 7.10 -17.17
CA LYS A 119 14.74 7.94 -15.98
C LYS A 119 13.80 9.15 -15.98
N ILE A 120 13.67 9.82 -17.12
CA ILE A 120 12.75 10.94 -17.31
C ILE A 120 11.30 10.47 -17.16
N ARG A 121 10.94 9.32 -17.73
CA ARG A 121 9.60 8.73 -17.58
C ARG A 121 9.28 8.48 -16.10
N MET A 122 10.16 7.79 -15.37
CA MET A 122 9.98 7.54 -13.93
C MET A 122 9.79 8.84 -13.13
N ALA A 123 10.64 9.85 -13.36
CA ALA A 123 10.52 11.14 -12.67
C ALA A 123 9.19 11.84 -12.99
N LYS A 124 8.74 11.78 -14.25
CA LYS A 124 7.45 12.33 -14.68
C LYS A 124 6.28 11.61 -14.00
N GLU A 125 6.29 10.29 -13.95
CA GLU A 125 5.23 9.50 -13.31
C GLU A 125 5.13 9.78 -11.80
N ILE A 126 6.27 9.86 -11.10
CA ILE A 126 6.33 10.23 -9.68
C ILE A 126 5.76 11.63 -9.46
N THR A 127 6.19 12.62 -10.25
CA THR A 127 5.70 13.99 -10.12
C THR A 127 4.21 14.13 -10.44
N GLN A 128 3.67 13.33 -11.37
CA GLN A 128 2.23 13.25 -11.63
C GLN A 128 1.46 12.69 -10.42
N GLY A 129 1.97 11.65 -9.76
CA GLY A 129 1.38 11.12 -8.52
C GLY A 129 1.38 12.17 -7.40
N VAL A 130 2.50 12.86 -7.20
CA VAL A 130 2.61 13.93 -6.18
C VAL A 130 1.68 15.11 -6.50
N LEU A 131 1.61 15.55 -7.76
CA LEU A 131 0.69 16.59 -8.20
C LEU A 131 -0.76 16.22 -7.90
N TYR A 132 -1.15 14.96 -8.14
CA TYR A 132 -2.48 14.47 -7.80
C TYR A 132 -2.78 14.56 -6.30
N LEU A 133 -1.83 14.15 -5.44
CA LEU A 133 -1.97 14.31 -3.99
C LEU A 133 -2.14 15.78 -3.58
N HIS A 134 -1.34 16.67 -4.15
CA HIS A 134 -1.41 18.10 -3.86
C HIS A 134 -2.74 18.72 -4.31
N ASN A 135 -3.28 18.32 -5.46
CA ASN A 135 -4.61 18.74 -5.91
C ASN A 135 -5.74 18.29 -4.96
N LYS A 136 -5.48 17.27 -4.11
CA LYS A 136 -6.37 16.82 -3.03
C LYS A 136 -6.04 17.44 -1.67
N ASN A 137 -5.14 18.42 -1.61
CA ASN A 137 -4.62 19.01 -0.37
C ASN A 137 -3.93 18.01 0.56
N ILE A 138 -3.33 16.95 0.00
CA ILE A 138 -2.59 15.93 0.74
C ILE A 138 -1.10 16.15 0.52
N VAL A 139 -0.34 16.34 1.60
CA VAL A 139 1.13 16.40 1.56
C VAL A 139 1.67 15.01 1.90
N HIS A 140 2.50 14.42 1.04
CA HIS A 140 3.03 13.06 1.25
C HIS A 140 3.90 12.93 2.51
N ARG A 141 4.69 13.97 2.85
CA ARG A 141 5.55 14.08 4.06
C ARG A 141 6.70 13.08 4.20
N ASP A 142 6.80 12.08 3.34
CA ASP A 142 7.82 11.02 3.41
C ASP A 142 8.18 10.50 2.00
N LEU A 143 8.35 11.42 1.06
CA LEU A 143 8.67 11.07 -0.32
C LEU A 143 10.17 10.73 -0.44
N HIS A 144 10.48 9.45 -0.53
CA HIS A 144 11.84 8.95 -0.71
C HIS A 144 11.89 7.73 -1.66
N THR A 145 13.08 7.38 -2.13
CA THR A 145 13.32 6.17 -2.93
C THR A 145 13.45 4.91 -2.09
#